data_AF-A0A484D4V7-F1
#
_entry.id   AF-A0A484D4V7-F1
#
_cell.length_a   1.000
_cell.length_b   1.000
_cell.length_c   1.000
_cell.angle_alpha   90.00
_cell.angle_beta   90.00
_cell.angle_gamma   90.00
#
_symmetry.space_group_name_H-M   'P 1'
#
loop_
_entity.id
_entity.type
_entity.pdbx_description
1 polymer ?
#
loop_
_entity_poly.entity_id
_entity_poly.type
_entity_poly.pdbx_seq_one_letter_code
_entity_poly.pdbx_strand_id
1 'polypeptide(L)'
;MFETSIPQVSYASTAPELSDNTRYDFFSRVVPPDTYQAQAMVDIVKAMRWNYVSTVASEGNYGESGVDAFIQKSREDGESSFKHSYKHRRVCSD
;
A
#
# COMPACT_ATOMS: atom_id res chain seq x y z
N MET A 1 -10.05 -31.20 0.95
CA MET A 1 -9.42 -30.37 -0.10
C MET A 1 -7.92 -30.43 0.16
N PHE A 2 -7.11 -30.83 -0.83
CA PHE A 2 -5.65 -30.79 -0.69
C PHE A 2 -5.22 -29.35 -0.90
N GLU A 3 -4.77 -28.70 0.17
CA GLU A 3 -4.10 -27.41 0.09
C GLU A 3 -2.69 -27.68 -0.46
N THR A 4 -2.45 -27.26 -1.70
CA THR A 4 -1.18 -27.53 -2.39
C THR A 4 -0.05 -26.71 -1.76
N SER A 5 0.87 -27.39 -1.07
CA SER A 5 2.13 -26.84 -0.52
C SER A 5 3.17 -26.55 -1.61
N ILE A 6 2.80 -25.77 -2.63
CA ILE A 6 3.68 -25.38 -3.74
C ILE A 6 4.22 -23.98 -3.46
N PRO A 7 5.55 -23.79 -3.37
CA PRO A 7 6.12 -22.46 -3.21
C PRO A 7 5.84 -21.60 -4.44
N GLN A 8 5.25 -20.41 -4.23
CA GLN A 8 4.99 -19.41 -5.25
C GLN A 8 5.93 -18.23 -5.06
N VAL A 9 6.80 -17.98 -6.04
CA VAL A 9 7.71 -16.84 -6.03
C VAL A 9 7.28 -15.83 -7.09
N SER A 10 6.76 -14.69 -6.66
CA SER A 10 6.33 -13.63 -7.58
C SER A 10 7.44 -12.63 -7.89
N TYR A 11 7.50 -12.20 -9.16
CA TYR A 11 8.44 -11.19 -9.63
C TYR A 11 7.87 -9.77 -9.63
N ALA A 12 6.54 -9.60 -9.53
CA ALA A 12 5.87 -8.31 -9.73
C ALA A 12 4.80 -7.97 -8.70
N SER A 13 4.48 -8.88 -7.77
CA SER A 13 3.41 -8.64 -6.79
C SER A 13 3.90 -7.80 -5.61
N THR A 14 3.52 -6.52 -5.59
CA THR A 14 3.98 -5.54 -4.57
C THR A 14 2.96 -5.27 -3.46
N ALA A 15 1.73 -5.78 -3.59
CA ALA A 15 0.65 -5.56 -2.63
C ALA A 15 1.07 -5.89 -1.18
N PRO A 16 0.81 -5.00 -0.19
CA PRO A 16 1.19 -5.22 1.21
C PRO A 16 0.57 -6.48 1.83
N GLU A 17 -0.67 -6.79 1.46
CA GLU A 17 -1.44 -7.94 2.00
C GLU A 17 -0.78 -9.30 1.75
N LEU A 18 0.03 -9.42 0.70
CA LEU A 18 0.77 -10.64 0.36
C LEU A 18 1.96 -10.93 1.30
N SER A 19 2.20 -10.05 2.27
CA SER A 19 3.23 -10.24 3.31
C SER A 19 2.70 -11.00 4.53
N ASP A 20 1.40 -11.32 4.58
CA ASP A 20 0.80 -12.07 5.68
C ASP A 20 1.05 -13.57 5.53
N ASN A 21 2.10 -14.06 6.20
CA ASN A 21 2.48 -15.47 6.16
C ASN A 21 1.40 -16.39 6.73
N THR A 22 0.55 -15.93 7.67
CA THR A 22 -0.53 -16.79 8.21
C THR A 22 -1.60 -17.13 7.19
N ARG A 23 -1.72 -16.31 6.14
CA ARG A 23 -2.63 -16.49 5.02
C ARG A 23 -1.92 -17.04 3.78
N TYR A 24 -0.62 -16.79 3.64
CA TYR A 24 0.17 -17.08 2.44
C TYR A 24 1.50 -17.77 2.78
N ASP A 25 1.46 -18.88 3.53
CA ASP A 25 2.64 -19.59 4.04
C ASP A 25 3.66 -20.04 2.97
N PHE A 26 3.22 -20.23 1.73
CA PHE A 26 4.07 -20.65 0.60
C PHE A 26 4.36 -19.54 -0.41
N PHE A 27 4.01 -18.30 -0.09
CA PHE A 27 4.26 -17.16 -0.97
C PHE A 27 5.59 -16.48 -0.64
N SER A 28 6.31 -16.09 -1.69
CA SER A 28 7.52 -15.29 -1.60
C SER A 28 7.59 -14.34 -2.78
N ARG A 29 8.38 -13.28 -2.66
CA ARG A 29 8.59 -12.32 -3.75
C ARG A 29 9.98 -11.73 -3.70
N VAL A 30 10.46 -11.30 -4.86
CA VAL A 30 11.76 -10.62 -4.99
C VAL A 30 11.64 -9.10 -4.99
N VAL A 31 10.41 -8.57 -5.00
CA VAL A 31 10.11 -7.13 -4.97
C VAL A 31 9.65 -6.69 -3.58
N PRO A 32 9.97 -5.46 -3.14
CA PRO A 32 9.52 -4.95 -1.85
C PRO A 32 8.01 -4.65 -1.86
N PRO A 33 7.36 -4.64 -0.67
CA PRO A 33 5.98 -4.16 -0.52
C PRO A 33 5.84 -2.68 -0.81
N ASP A 34 4.64 -2.27 -1.24
CA ASP A 34 4.30 -0.85 -1.48
C ASP A 34 4.24 0.02 -0.21
N THR A 35 4.34 -0.58 0.99
CA THR A 35 4.47 0.18 2.24
C THR A 35 5.69 1.10 2.25
N TYR A 36 6.76 0.73 1.55
CA TYR A 36 7.93 1.59 1.37
C TYR A 36 7.65 2.77 0.44
N GLN A 37 6.82 2.57 -0.60
CA GLN A 37 6.40 3.67 -1.47
C GLN A 37 5.54 4.68 -0.68
N ALA A 38 4.64 4.18 0.17
CA ALA A 38 3.84 5.01 1.05
C ALA A 38 4.68 5.86 2.00
N GLN A 39 5.74 5.29 2.59
CA GLN A 39 6.69 6.07 3.41
C GLN A 39 7.38 7.16 2.59
N ALA A 40 7.90 6.83 1.40
CA ALA A 40 8.55 7.79 0.54
C ALA A 40 7.62 8.96 0.17
N MET A 41 6.32 8.70 -0.05
CA MET A 41 5.33 9.74 -0.27
C MET A 41 5.17 10.68 0.95
N VAL A 42 5.16 10.14 2.17
CA VAL A 42 5.12 10.94 3.40
C VAL A 42 6.37 11.81 3.50
N ASP A 43 7.55 11.25 3.27
CA ASP A 43 8.82 11.99 3.31
C ASP A 43 8.86 13.15 2.30
N ILE A 44 8.29 12.94 1.11
CA ILE A 44 8.17 13.95 0.06
C ILE A 44 7.23 15.09 0.48
N VAL A 45 6.06 14.77 1.03
CA VAL A 45 5.09 15.76 1.54
C VAL A 45 5.74 16.63 2.62
N LYS A 46 6.53 16.02 3.50
CA LYS A 46 7.29 16.68 4.56
C LYS A 46 8.37 17.60 4.03
N ALA A 47 9.20 17.09 3.11
CA ALA A 47 10.28 17.86 2.50
C ALA A 47 9.74 19.11 1.78
N MET A 48 8.56 19.01 1.18
CA MET A 48 7.89 20.13 0.49
C MET A 48 7.02 21.01 1.38
N ARG A 49 6.81 20.65 2.65
CA ARG A 49 5.97 21.38 3.62
C ARG A 49 4.53 21.59 3.13
N TRP A 50 3.95 20.60 2.46
CA TRP A 50 2.59 20.69 1.93
C TRP A 50 1.54 20.53 3.01
N ASN A 51 0.67 21.52 3.19
CA ASN A 51 -0.35 21.53 4.24
C ASN A 51 -1.63 20.73 3.95
N TYR A 52 -1.79 20.28 2.72
CA TYR A 52 -2.97 19.55 2.25
C TYR A 52 -2.58 18.56 1.17
N VAL A 53 -3.05 17.33 1.28
CA VAL A 53 -2.85 16.26 0.31
C VAL A 53 -4.19 15.57 0.04
N SER A 54 -4.45 15.20 -1.20
CA SER A 54 -5.57 14.33 -1.54
C SER A 54 -5.08 13.08 -2.24
N THR A 55 -5.50 11.91 -1.75
CA THR A 55 -5.22 10.63 -2.40
C THR A 55 -6.39 10.21 -3.25
N VAL A 56 -6.06 9.63 -4.40
CA VAL A 56 -7.01 8.98 -5.28
C VAL A 56 -6.53 7.55 -5.47
N ALA A 57 -7.40 6.59 -5.17
CA ALA A 57 -7.12 5.18 -5.38
C ALA A 57 -8.14 4.55 -6.34
N SER A 58 -7.67 3.53 -7.03
CA SER A 58 -8.50 2.64 -7.84
C SER A 58 -9.29 1.66 -6.97
N GLU A 59 -10.51 1.30 -7.40
CA GLU A 59 -11.32 0.28 -6.72
C GLU A 59 -10.59 -1.06 -6.68
N GLY A 60 -10.42 -1.59 -5.47
CA GLY A 60 -9.77 -2.86 -5.19
C GLY A 60 -8.68 -2.76 -4.12
N ASN A 61 -8.32 -3.94 -3.59
CA ASN A 61 -7.43 -4.08 -2.43
C ASN A 61 -6.08 -3.36 -2.59
N TYR A 62 -5.51 -3.35 -3.79
CA TYR A 62 -4.22 -2.69 -4.03
C TYR A 62 -4.28 -1.18 -3.79
N GLY A 63 -5.23 -0.49 -4.42
CA GLY A 63 -5.36 0.96 -4.32
C GLY A 63 -5.74 1.41 -2.91
N GLU A 64 -6.68 0.70 -2.30
CA GLU A 64 -7.15 0.99 -0.93
C GLU A 64 -6.04 0.75 0.09
N SER A 65 -5.38 -0.41 0.05
CA SER A 65 -4.29 -0.73 0.98
C SER A 65 -3.09 0.21 0.84
N GLY A 66 -2.82 0.73 -0.35
CA GLY A 66 -1.80 1.75 -0.55
C GLY A 66 -2.12 3.07 0.14
N VAL A 67 -3.39 3.50 0.10
CA VAL A 67 -3.84 4.72 0.80
C VAL A 67 -3.84 4.50 2.31
N ASP A 68 -4.28 3.34 2.79
CA ASP A 68 -4.23 3.00 4.21
C ASP A 68 -2.79 3.00 4.73
N ALA A 69 -1.86 2.41 3.96
CA ALA A 69 -0.43 2.44 4.29
C ALA A 69 0.11 3.88 4.36
N PHE A 70 -0.26 4.76 3.44
CA PHE A 70 0.11 6.17 3.47
C PHE A 70 -0.42 6.89 4.71
N ILE A 71 -1.70 6.69 5.04
CA ILE A 71 -2.33 7.29 6.24
C ILE A 71 -1.66 6.77 7.51
N GLN A 72 -1.39 5.47 7.58
CA GLN A 72 -0.71 4.86 8.72
C GLN A 72 0.70 5.43 8.88
N LYS A 73 1.50 5.50 7.80
CA LYS A 73 2.84 6.09 7.84
C LYS A 73 2.83 7.56 8.24
N SER A 74 1.87 8.33 7.73
CA SER A 74 1.70 9.72 8.13
C SER A 74 1.41 9.88 9.63
N ARG A 75 0.69 8.93 10.24
CA ARG A 75 0.40 8.92 11.69
C ARG A 75 1.62 8.52 12.51
N GLU A 76 2.37 7.51 12.06
CA GLU A 76 3.58 7.00 12.72
C GLU A 76 4.68 8.07 12.77
N ASP A 77 4.82 8.85 11.70
CA ASP A 77 5.78 9.95 11.59
C ASP A 77 5.45 11.18 12.45
N GLY A 78 4.35 11.13 13.22
CA GLY A 78 3.95 12.17 14.16
C GLY A 78 3.21 13.36 13.53
N GLU A 79 2.82 13.27 12.25
CA GLU A 79 2.22 14.40 11.53
C GLU A 79 0.69 14.31 11.47
N SER A 80 0.07 14.97 12.44
CA SER A 80 -1.28 15.53 12.35
C SER A 80 -1.32 16.88 11.60
N SER A 81 -0.21 17.27 10.96
CA SER A 81 0.01 18.62 10.41
C SER A 81 -0.73 18.89 9.10
N PHE A 82 -1.02 17.86 8.31
CA PHE A 82 -1.53 18.04 6.94
C PHE A 82 -2.92 17.43 6.79
N LYS A 83 -3.81 18.20 6.17
CA LYS A 83 -5.18 17.77 5.92
C LYS A 83 -5.19 16.77 4.77
N HIS A 84 -5.92 15.68 4.96
CA HIS A 84 -6.01 14.60 3.99
C HIS A 84 -7.45 14.45 3.48
N SER A 85 -7.61 14.30 2.16
CA SER A 85 -8.88 13.90 1.54
C SER A 85 -8.69 12.67 0.68
N TYR A 86 -9.55 11.67 0.89
CA TYR A 86 -9.53 10.43 0.15
C TYR A 86 -10.70 10.37 -0.84
N LYS A 87 -10.40 10.06 -2.11
CA LYS A 87 -11.43 9.79 -3.12
C LYS A 87 -11.18 8.45 -3.81
N HIS A 88 -12.24 7.67 -3.86
CA HIS A 88 -12.25 6.40 -4.54
C HIS A 88 -12.62 6.59 -6.04
N ARG A 89 -11.92 5.92 -6.96
CA ARG A 89 -12.22 5.94 -8.40
C ARG A 89 -12.37 4.51 -8.95
N ARG A 90 -13.54 4.19 -9.50
CA ARG A 90 -13.67 3.05 -10.43
C ARG A 90 -12.77 3.27 -11.62
N VAL A 91 -11.78 2.41 -11.77
CA VAL A 91 -11.09 2.22 -13.03
C VAL A 91 -11.90 1.19 -13.78
N CYS A 92 -12.46 1.56 -14.94
CA CYS A 92 -13.05 0.57 -15.83
C CYS A 92 -11.94 -0.40 -16.21
N SER A 93 -12.10 -1.69 -15.89
CA SER A 93 -11.32 -2.72 -16.54
C SER A 93 -11.66 -2.67 -18.03
N ASP A 94 -10.67 -2.41 -18.88
CA ASP A 94 -10.85 -2.49 -20.34
C ASP A 94 -11.39 -3.87 -20.77
#